data_AF-A0A7Z9ICR8-F1
#
_entry.id   AF-A0A7Z9ICR8-F1
#
_cell.length_a   1.000
_cell.length_b   1.000
_cell.length_c   1.000
_cell.angle_alpha   90.00
_cell.angle_beta   90.00
_cell.angle_gamma   90.00
#
_symmetry.space_group_name_H-M   'P 1'
#
loop_
_entity.id
_entity.type
_entity.pdbx_description
1 polymer ?
#
loop_
_entity_poly.entity_id
_entity_poly.type
_entity_poly.pdbx_seq_one_letter_code
_entity_poly.pdbx_strand_id
1 'polypeptide(L)'
;MPTSKFPPILAAAICCLLASIPTAVFAQESAGQLRNIIDAEILVAQDSKVGNPAVASDDYTFARRISMDLAGRPLTVTALQAFIDDKSTDKREQLVQRLLASPQYARHMQYKFDVLLMQRLPKKYIAPGEFAEFLRQSFDDNKPYDQLVLEILTADGADKSKRAASRFLLDREIKREQTVRVIGQVFLGRDLQCAQCHDHPQIDDYFQQHYYGLAAFLKRSYLFTDPQSKAVSIGDKIEGDVTFTSVFTGEEGKTQPRMLALSELSDPPADKEPYET
;
A
#
# COMPACT_ATOMS: atom_id res chain seq x y z
N MET A 1 50.54 2.02 43.83
CA MET A 1 49.66 2.66 44.83
C MET A 1 50.04 4.14 44.92
N PRO A 2 49.09 5.07 45.11
CA PRO A 2 48.51 5.82 43.99
C PRO A 2 48.48 7.34 44.18
N THR A 3 47.89 8.02 43.20
CA THR A 3 47.07 9.25 43.27
C THR A 3 47.64 10.55 42.67
N SER A 4 47.10 10.87 41.48
CA SER A 4 46.78 12.20 40.99
C SER A 4 45.39 12.02 40.37
N LYS A 5 44.25 12.35 41.01
CA LYS A 5 43.68 13.62 41.51
C LYS A 5 43.48 14.69 40.42
N PHE A 6 42.53 14.45 39.52
CA PHE A 6 41.73 15.51 38.89
C PHE A 6 40.27 15.41 39.39
N PRO A 7 39.61 16.56 39.66
CA PRO A 7 38.31 16.63 40.33
C PRO A 7 37.13 16.40 39.35
N PRO A 8 35.94 16.04 39.87
CA PRO A 8 34.73 15.96 39.07
C PRO A 8 34.13 17.36 38.96
N ILE A 9 34.05 17.92 37.74
CA ILE A 9 33.16 19.06 37.48
C ILE A 9 31.93 18.52 36.78
N LEU A 10 30.88 18.46 37.60
CA LEU A 10 29.47 18.56 37.27
C LEU A 10 29.27 19.52 36.08
N ALA A 11 29.00 18.98 34.89
CA ALA A 11 28.39 19.76 33.81
C ALA A 11 26.94 19.29 33.69
N ALA A 12 26.07 20.22 34.06
CA ALA A 12 24.65 20.07 34.21
C ALA A 12 23.97 19.43 33.00
N ALA A 13 23.04 18.53 33.32
CA ALA A 13 21.89 18.22 32.48
C ALA A 13 21.19 19.52 32.07
N ILE A 14 21.02 19.74 30.75
CA ILE A 14 19.91 20.46 30.09
C ILE A 14 20.07 20.15 28.58
N CYS A 15 19.42 19.08 28.13
CA CYS A 15 18.85 18.96 26.78
C CYS A 15 18.03 17.66 26.65
N CYS A 16 17.14 17.40 27.62
CA CYS A 16 16.07 16.39 27.51
C CYS A 16 14.70 17.09 27.47
N LEU A 17 14.58 18.10 26.61
CA LEU A 17 13.32 18.77 26.30
C LEU A 17 13.17 18.94 24.78
N LEU A 18 13.41 17.88 24.02
CA LEU A 18 12.56 17.64 22.86
C LEU A 18 11.34 16.94 23.43
N ALA A 19 10.32 17.75 23.72
CA ALA A 19 9.00 17.27 24.02
C ALA A 19 8.67 16.16 23.02
N SER A 20 8.31 15.00 23.54
CA SER A 20 7.56 14.00 22.84
C SER A 20 6.30 14.68 22.33
N ILE A 21 6.37 15.33 21.16
CA ILE A 21 5.19 15.75 20.45
C ILE A 21 4.49 14.42 20.16
N PRO A 22 3.31 14.16 20.75
CA PRO A 22 2.61 12.92 20.47
C PRO A 22 2.45 12.85 18.96
N THR A 23 2.80 11.72 18.35
CA THR A 23 2.51 11.43 16.93
C THR A 23 1.06 11.76 16.55
N ALA A 24 0.15 11.73 17.53
CA ALA A 24 -1.23 12.19 17.40
C ALA A 24 -1.39 13.67 16.97
N VAL A 25 -0.51 14.59 17.41
CA VAL A 25 -0.62 16.03 17.08
C VAL A 25 -0.23 16.28 15.62
N PHE A 26 0.85 15.66 15.12
CA PHE A 26 1.23 15.73 13.70
C PHE A 26 0.22 15.01 12.78
N ALA A 27 -0.38 13.91 13.24
CA ALA A 27 -1.44 13.22 12.51
C ALA A 27 -2.73 14.07 12.40
N GLN A 28 -3.04 14.89 13.41
CA GLN A 28 -4.26 15.69 13.43
C GLN A 28 -4.16 16.96 12.58
N GLU A 29 -3.00 17.65 12.56
CA GLU A 29 -2.77 18.76 11.61
C GLU A 29 -2.75 18.28 10.15
N SER A 30 -2.10 17.14 9.87
CA SER A 30 -2.05 16.57 8.52
C SER A 30 -3.40 16.04 8.04
N ALA A 31 -4.25 15.49 8.92
CA ALA A 31 -5.60 15.05 8.55
C ALA A 31 -6.53 16.20 8.15
N GLY A 32 -6.45 17.34 8.85
CA GLY A 32 -7.17 18.56 8.47
C GLY A 32 -6.70 19.12 7.13
N GLN A 33 -5.38 19.10 6.89
CA GLN A 33 -4.81 19.45 5.58
C GLN A 33 -5.24 18.48 4.48
N LEU A 34 -5.21 17.17 4.72
CA LEU A 34 -5.58 16.15 3.73
C LEU A 34 -7.06 16.22 3.34
N ARG A 35 -7.96 16.41 4.32
CA ARG A 35 -9.39 16.63 4.03
C ARG A 35 -9.58 17.81 3.09
N ASN A 36 -8.95 18.94 3.41
CA ASN A 36 -9.06 20.16 2.60
C ASN A 36 -8.45 19.99 1.21
N ILE A 37 -7.36 19.23 1.08
CA ILE A 37 -6.77 18.88 -0.22
C ILE A 37 -7.75 18.02 -1.03
N ILE A 38 -8.29 16.95 -0.45
CA ILE A 38 -9.24 16.06 -1.13
C ILE A 38 -10.48 16.84 -1.57
N ASP A 39 -11.04 17.67 -0.69
CA ASP A 39 -12.21 18.49 -1.02
C ASP A 39 -11.89 19.49 -2.14
N ALA A 40 -10.70 20.11 -2.13
CA ALA A 40 -10.27 21.00 -3.20
C ALA A 40 -10.12 20.26 -4.54
N GLU A 41 -9.53 19.07 -4.56
CA GLU A 41 -9.42 18.24 -5.77
C GLU A 41 -10.80 17.82 -6.30
N ILE A 42 -11.74 17.47 -5.42
CA ILE A 42 -13.13 17.16 -5.80
C ILE A 42 -13.81 18.40 -6.41
N LEU A 43 -13.58 19.59 -5.84
CA LEU A 43 -14.11 20.85 -6.39
C LEU A 43 -13.53 21.16 -7.77
N VAL A 44 -12.22 20.98 -7.97
CA VAL A 44 -11.57 21.17 -9.28
C VAL A 44 -12.13 20.17 -10.31
N ALA A 45 -12.36 18.92 -9.91
CA ALA A 45 -12.87 17.88 -10.80
C ALA A 45 -14.34 18.09 -11.24
N GLN A 46 -15.13 18.95 -10.57
CA GLN A 46 -16.53 19.23 -10.92
C GLN A 46 -16.68 19.79 -12.33
N ASP A 47 -15.72 20.58 -12.78
CA ASP A 47 -15.73 21.16 -14.13
C ASP A 47 -15.52 20.08 -15.22
N SER A 48 -15.15 18.85 -14.83
CA SER A 48 -14.60 17.82 -15.73
C SER A 48 -15.44 16.54 -15.89
N LYS A 49 -16.75 16.58 -15.59
CA LYS A 49 -17.81 15.52 -15.77
C LYS A 49 -18.29 14.83 -14.49
N VAL A 50 -17.73 15.13 -13.32
CA VAL A 50 -18.22 14.61 -12.03
C VAL A 50 -19.26 15.60 -11.50
N GLY A 51 -20.48 15.14 -11.22
CA GLY A 51 -21.57 16.02 -10.76
C GLY A 51 -21.29 16.68 -9.41
N ASN A 52 -22.21 17.56 -8.98
CA ASN A 52 -22.09 18.27 -7.70
C ASN A 52 -21.90 17.31 -6.51
N PRO A 53 -21.10 17.67 -5.48
CA PRO A 53 -20.97 16.89 -4.26
C PRO A 53 -22.32 16.63 -3.61
N ALA A 54 -22.47 15.44 -3.05
CA ALA A 54 -23.65 15.13 -2.26
C ALA A 54 -23.73 16.05 -1.03
N VAL A 55 -24.96 16.40 -0.62
CA VAL A 55 -25.18 17.12 0.64
C VAL A 55 -24.66 16.30 1.82
N ALA A 56 -24.17 16.99 2.85
CA ALA A 56 -23.70 16.34 4.07
C ALA A 56 -24.81 15.48 4.68
N SER A 57 -24.47 14.24 5.05
CA SER A 57 -25.44 13.33 5.66
C SER A 57 -25.79 13.75 7.08
N ASP A 58 -26.98 13.40 7.54
CA ASP A 58 -27.34 13.45 8.96
C ASP A 58 -26.48 12.49 9.80
N ASP A 59 -26.56 12.63 11.12
CA ASP A 59 -25.74 11.87 12.06
C ASP A 59 -26.05 10.37 12.10
N TYR A 60 -27.32 9.98 11.95
CA TYR A 60 -27.69 8.56 11.90
C TYR A 60 -27.11 7.88 10.66
N THR A 61 -27.26 8.53 9.50
CA THR A 61 -26.73 8.07 8.23
C THR A 61 -25.20 8.00 8.29
N PHE A 62 -24.55 9.03 8.83
CA PHE A 62 -23.10 9.06 9.02
C PHE A 62 -22.62 7.88 9.90
N ALA A 63 -23.18 7.74 11.10
CA ALA A 63 -22.77 6.72 12.07
C ALA A 63 -22.93 5.29 11.53
N ARG A 64 -24.04 5.03 10.81
CA ARG A 64 -24.27 3.73 10.19
C ARG A 64 -23.27 3.42 9.09
N ARG A 65 -22.98 4.39 8.20
CA ARG A 65 -22.02 4.19 7.09
C ARG A 65 -20.62 3.98 7.62
N ILE A 66 -20.14 4.88 8.47
CA ILE A 66 -18.76 4.85 8.94
C ILE A 66 -18.46 3.61 9.80
N SER A 67 -19.43 3.12 10.59
CA SER A 67 -19.24 1.90 11.37
C SER A 67 -19.19 0.65 10.48
N MET A 68 -20.01 0.61 9.42
CA MET A 68 -19.97 -0.49 8.44
C MET A 68 -18.67 -0.47 7.64
N ASP A 69 -18.21 0.72 7.21
CA ASP A 69 -17.01 0.87 6.39
C ASP A 69 -15.72 0.57 7.16
N LEU A 70 -15.64 1.01 8.42
CA LEU A 70 -14.43 0.83 9.23
C LEU A 70 -14.45 -0.47 10.05
N ALA A 71 -15.57 -0.83 10.67
CA ALA A 71 -15.64 -1.97 11.59
C ALA A 71 -16.43 -3.17 11.04
N GLY A 72 -16.99 -3.07 9.83
CA GLY A 72 -17.75 -4.16 9.20
C GLY A 72 -19.07 -4.49 9.89
N ARG A 73 -19.57 -3.63 10.79
CA ARG A 73 -20.78 -3.87 11.58
C ARG A 73 -21.47 -2.57 12.01
N PRO A 74 -22.78 -2.58 12.28
CA PRO A 74 -23.46 -1.44 12.88
C PRO A 74 -22.95 -1.17 14.31
N LEU A 75 -23.06 0.09 14.75
CA LEU A 75 -22.94 0.44 16.17
C LEU A 75 -24.01 -0.29 17.00
N THR A 76 -23.71 -0.54 18.28
CA THR A 76 -24.75 -0.97 19.23
C THR A 76 -25.75 0.17 19.45
N VAL A 77 -26.98 -0.16 19.85
CA VAL A 77 -28.02 0.84 20.11
C VAL A 77 -27.53 1.90 21.12
N THR A 78 -26.89 1.47 22.20
CA THR A 78 -26.32 2.37 23.22
C THR A 78 -25.23 3.28 22.67
N ALA A 79 -24.31 2.75 21.85
CA ALA A 79 -23.24 3.56 21.26
C ALA A 79 -23.75 4.55 20.22
N LEU A 80 -24.76 4.16 19.44
CA LEU A 80 -25.43 5.05 18.50
C LEU A 80 -26.14 6.17 19.24
N GLN A 81 -26.93 5.86 20.28
CA GLN A 81 -27.64 6.87 21.05
C GLN A 81 -26.68 7.87 21.70
N ALA A 82 -25.59 7.39 22.29
CA ALA A 82 -24.54 8.25 22.84
C ALA A 82 -23.94 9.20 21.79
N PHE A 83 -23.72 8.74 20.55
CA PHE A 83 -23.21 9.58 19.46
C PHE A 83 -24.22 10.64 18.99
N ILE A 84 -25.52 10.31 18.98
CA ILE A 84 -26.58 11.27 18.61
C ILE A 84 -26.75 12.35 19.67
N ASP A 85 -26.69 11.95 20.94
CA ASP A 85 -26.87 12.86 22.07
C ASP A 85 -25.65 13.77 22.29
N ASP A 86 -24.47 13.34 21.85
CA ASP A 86 -23.25 14.14 21.87
C ASP A 86 -23.40 15.43 21.04
N LYS A 87 -23.09 16.57 21.69
CA LYS A 87 -23.15 17.93 21.13
C LYS A 87 -21.78 18.51 20.80
N SER A 88 -20.70 17.73 21.00
CA SER A 88 -19.35 18.14 20.67
C SER A 88 -19.22 18.40 19.17
N THR A 89 -18.51 19.46 18.80
CA THR A 89 -18.34 19.88 17.40
C THR A 89 -17.47 18.90 16.60
N ASP A 90 -16.69 18.06 17.27
CA ASP A 90 -15.74 17.08 16.74
C ASP A 90 -16.20 15.62 16.96
N LYS A 91 -17.47 15.40 17.32
CA LYS A 91 -17.98 14.05 17.66
C LYS A 91 -17.81 13.02 16.54
N ARG A 92 -17.80 13.46 15.27
CA ARG A 92 -17.62 12.60 14.09
C ARG A 92 -16.18 12.10 14.02
N GLU A 93 -15.21 13.00 14.19
CA GLU A 93 -13.79 12.70 14.29
C GLU A 93 -13.53 11.74 15.45
N GLN A 94 -14.10 12.00 16.63
CA GLN A 94 -13.95 11.12 17.78
C GLN A 94 -14.54 9.71 17.52
N LEU A 95 -15.68 9.61 16.83
CA LEU A 95 -16.25 8.32 16.44
C LEU A 95 -15.32 7.56 15.49
N VAL A 96 -14.77 8.24 14.48
CA VAL A 96 -13.79 7.65 13.55
C VAL A 96 -12.57 7.13 14.30
N GLN A 97 -11.98 7.92 15.19
CA GLN A 97 -10.82 7.51 15.98
C GLN A 97 -11.12 6.27 16.84
N ARG A 98 -12.29 6.22 17.50
CA ARG A 98 -12.71 5.02 18.26
C ARG A 98 -12.88 3.79 17.39
N LEU A 99 -13.39 3.95 16.16
CA LEU A 99 -13.56 2.84 15.22
C LEU A 99 -12.22 2.32 14.70
N LEU A 100 -11.32 3.22 14.30
CA LEU A 100 -9.96 2.88 13.84
C LEU A 100 -9.15 2.16 14.93
N ALA A 101 -9.28 2.61 16.19
CA ALA A 101 -8.62 1.96 17.33
C ALA A 101 -9.27 0.63 17.77
N SER A 102 -10.34 0.17 17.11
CA SER A 102 -11.05 -1.04 17.51
C SER A 102 -10.45 -2.30 16.88
N PRO A 103 -10.41 -3.45 17.60
CA PRO A 103 -10.00 -4.73 16.99
C PRO A 103 -10.91 -5.18 15.84
N GLN A 104 -12.11 -4.62 15.71
CA GLN A 104 -12.99 -4.89 14.58
C GLN A 104 -12.51 -4.22 13.29
N TYR A 105 -11.87 -3.05 13.38
CA TYR A 105 -11.28 -2.38 12.22
C TYR A 105 -10.18 -3.24 11.59
N ALA A 106 -9.21 -3.69 12.40
CA ALA A 106 -8.12 -4.54 11.91
C ALA A 106 -8.62 -5.82 11.23
N ARG A 107 -9.62 -6.50 11.82
CA ARG A 107 -10.25 -7.68 11.22
C ARG A 107 -11.00 -7.37 9.92
N HIS A 108 -11.75 -6.27 9.89
CA HIS A 108 -12.53 -5.91 8.71
C HIS A 108 -11.63 -5.53 7.53
N MET A 109 -10.61 -4.70 7.79
CA MET A 109 -9.65 -4.30 6.76
C MET A 109 -8.79 -5.46 6.29
N GLN A 110 -8.34 -6.34 7.18
CA GLN A 110 -7.69 -7.59 6.80
C GLN A 110 -8.50 -8.36 5.76
N TYR A 111 -9.78 -8.61 6.05
CA TYR A 111 -10.64 -9.38 5.14
C TYR A 111 -10.80 -8.67 3.79
N LYS A 112 -11.06 -7.36 3.79
CA LYS A 112 -11.20 -6.57 2.54
C LYS A 112 -9.92 -6.62 1.72
N PHE A 113 -8.76 -6.41 2.34
CA PHE A 113 -7.49 -6.40 1.63
C PHE A 113 -7.07 -7.80 1.16
N ASP A 114 -7.34 -8.86 1.92
CA ASP A 114 -7.09 -10.23 1.46
C ASP A 114 -7.91 -10.52 0.19
N VAL A 115 -9.21 -10.19 0.20
CA VAL A 115 -10.08 -10.37 -0.98
C VAL A 115 -9.62 -9.50 -2.16
N LEU A 116 -9.27 -8.23 -1.93
CA LEU A 116 -8.80 -7.33 -3.00
C LEU A 116 -7.48 -7.80 -3.62
N LEU A 117 -6.51 -8.16 -2.76
CA LEU A 117 -5.15 -8.48 -3.18
C LEU A 117 -5.02 -9.92 -3.69
N MET A 118 -5.74 -10.87 -3.10
CA MET A 118 -5.62 -12.29 -3.46
C MET A 118 -6.77 -12.78 -4.35
N GLN A 119 -7.89 -12.06 -4.42
CA GLN A 119 -9.04 -12.43 -5.24
C GLN A 119 -9.46 -13.89 -4.95
N ARG A 120 -9.57 -14.74 -5.99
CA ARG A 120 -9.79 -16.19 -5.87
C ARG A 120 -8.52 -17.00 -6.17
N LEU A 121 -7.34 -16.42 -5.92
CA LEU A 121 -6.07 -17.09 -6.17
C LEU A 121 -5.91 -18.28 -5.21
N PRO A 122 -5.71 -19.51 -5.73
CA PRO A 122 -5.50 -20.67 -4.88
C PRO A 122 -4.17 -20.54 -4.13
N LYS A 123 -4.11 -21.10 -2.93
CA LYS A 123 -2.87 -21.26 -2.16
C LYS A 123 -1.83 -22.00 -3.02
N LYS A 124 -0.57 -21.52 -3.00
CA LYS A 124 0.56 -22.25 -3.59
C LYS A 124 1.75 -22.41 -2.64
N TYR A 125 2.35 -21.32 -2.18
CA TYR A 125 3.57 -21.33 -1.37
C TYR A 125 3.36 -20.82 0.06
N ILE A 126 2.50 -19.81 0.24
CA ILE A 126 2.26 -19.20 1.56
C ILE A 126 0.87 -19.59 2.06
N ALA A 127 0.74 -19.93 3.34
CA ALA A 127 -0.56 -20.31 3.88
C ALA A 127 -1.48 -19.08 3.94
N PRO A 128 -2.78 -19.20 3.57
CA PRO A 128 -3.67 -18.04 3.60
C PRO A 128 -3.78 -17.37 4.97
N GLY A 129 -3.73 -18.16 6.04
CA GLY A 129 -3.74 -17.66 7.41
C GLY A 129 -2.52 -16.82 7.78
N GLU A 130 -1.34 -17.09 7.23
CA GLU A 130 -0.13 -16.30 7.51
C GLU A 130 -0.24 -14.89 6.91
N PHE A 131 -0.74 -14.78 5.68
CA PHE A 131 -0.96 -13.49 5.04
C PHE A 131 -2.12 -12.73 5.67
N ALA A 132 -3.20 -13.42 6.03
CA ALA A 132 -4.30 -12.82 6.76
C ALA A 132 -3.82 -12.24 8.10
N GLU A 133 -2.98 -12.96 8.84
CA GLU A 133 -2.40 -12.46 10.10
C GLU A 133 -1.49 -11.26 9.88
N PHE A 134 -0.64 -11.29 8.85
CA PHE A 134 0.19 -10.15 8.44
C PHE A 134 -0.63 -8.89 8.17
N LEU A 135 -1.72 -9.01 7.40
CA LEU A 135 -2.62 -7.89 7.13
C LEU A 135 -3.31 -7.42 8.40
N ARG A 136 -3.82 -8.35 9.23
CA ARG A 136 -4.48 -8.02 10.50
C ARG A 136 -3.58 -7.21 11.41
N GLN A 137 -2.33 -7.65 11.60
CA GLN A 137 -1.35 -6.95 12.42
C GLN A 137 -1.01 -5.58 11.82
N SER A 138 -0.84 -5.49 10.50
CA SER A 138 -0.56 -4.21 9.83
C SER A 138 -1.66 -3.17 10.06
N PHE A 139 -2.93 -3.57 10.07
CA PHE A 139 -4.04 -2.66 10.39
C PHE A 139 -4.18 -2.36 11.88
N ASP A 140 -3.87 -3.33 12.76
CA ASP A 140 -3.89 -3.14 14.22
C ASP A 140 -2.81 -2.14 14.66
N ASP A 141 -1.62 -2.21 14.06
CA ASP A 141 -0.50 -1.28 14.29
C ASP A 141 -0.68 0.08 13.62
N ASN A 142 -1.78 0.27 12.87
CA ASN A 142 -2.01 1.45 12.03
C ASN A 142 -0.81 1.76 11.10
N LYS A 143 -0.28 0.71 10.44
CA LYS A 143 0.88 0.81 9.55
C LYS A 143 0.61 1.81 8.43
N PRO A 144 1.56 2.73 8.14
CA PRO A 144 1.46 3.62 6.99
C PRO A 144 1.23 2.85 5.70
N TYR A 145 0.31 3.34 4.87
CA TYR A 145 -0.13 2.63 3.67
C TYR A 145 1.02 2.38 2.68
N ASP A 146 1.91 3.35 2.51
CA ASP A 146 3.11 3.25 1.69
C ASP A 146 4.02 2.08 2.14
N GLN A 147 4.19 1.90 3.46
CA GLN A 147 4.98 0.80 4.02
C GLN A 147 4.30 -0.55 3.80
N LEU A 148 2.98 -0.63 3.98
CA LEU A 148 2.22 -1.85 3.69
C LEU A 148 2.35 -2.26 2.21
N VAL A 149 2.19 -1.30 1.29
CA VAL A 149 2.32 -1.54 -0.15
C VAL A 149 3.75 -1.95 -0.51
N LEU A 150 4.76 -1.26 0.04
CA LEU A 150 6.16 -1.60 -0.17
C LEU A 150 6.44 -3.04 0.25
N GLU A 151 6.06 -3.42 1.47
CA GLU A 151 6.25 -4.79 1.98
C GLU A 151 5.57 -5.85 1.09
N ILE A 152 4.35 -5.59 0.60
CA ILE A 152 3.63 -6.51 -0.29
C ILE A 152 4.32 -6.66 -1.66
N LEU A 153 4.89 -5.58 -2.18
CA LEU A 153 5.47 -5.54 -3.53
C LEU A 153 6.97 -5.89 -3.56
N THR A 154 7.66 -5.92 -2.42
CA THR A 154 9.11 -6.18 -2.37
C THR A 154 9.52 -7.39 -1.55
N ALA A 155 8.61 -8.01 -0.79
CA ALA A 155 8.97 -9.21 -0.03
C ALA A 155 9.29 -10.40 -0.95
N ASP A 156 10.52 -10.89 -0.87
CA ASP A 156 11.05 -12.00 -1.68
C ASP A 156 10.70 -13.40 -1.14
N GLY A 157 10.30 -13.48 0.13
CA GLY A 157 10.01 -14.71 0.84
C GLY A 157 11.22 -15.42 1.45
N ALA A 158 12.45 -14.96 1.24
CA ALA A 158 13.64 -15.59 1.82
C ALA A 158 13.75 -15.36 3.33
N ASP A 159 13.46 -14.13 3.78
CA ASP A 159 13.37 -13.77 5.20
C ASP A 159 12.06 -14.29 5.81
N LYS A 160 12.17 -15.23 6.76
CA LYS A 160 11.01 -15.81 7.46
C LYS A 160 10.11 -14.77 8.12
N SER A 161 10.66 -13.66 8.62
CA SER A 161 9.89 -12.61 9.30
C SER A 161 9.01 -11.80 8.35
N LYS A 162 9.40 -11.71 7.06
CA LYS A 162 8.71 -10.96 6.01
C LYS A 162 7.96 -11.87 5.02
N ARG A 163 8.14 -13.19 5.15
CA ARG A 163 7.66 -14.18 4.19
C ARG A 163 6.15 -14.14 3.98
N ALA A 164 5.35 -13.80 5.00
CA ALA A 164 3.91 -13.68 4.84
C ALA A 164 3.53 -12.65 3.75
N ALA A 165 4.16 -11.48 3.73
CA ALA A 165 3.89 -10.41 2.77
C ALA A 165 4.18 -10.85 1.30
N SER A 166 5.16 -11.72 1.11
CA SER A 166 5.55 -12.24 -0.22
C SER A 166 4.47 -13.07 -0.91
N ARG A 167 3.39 -13.48 -0.20
CA ARG A 167 2.28 -14.26 -0.77
C ARG A 167 1.71 -13.62 -2.03
N PHE A 168 1.61 -12.29 -2.07
CA PHE A 168 1.06 -11.56 -3.21
C PHE A 168 1.78 -11.91 -4.53
N LEU A 169 3.12 -11.96 -4.50
CA LEU A 169 3.96 -12.25 -5.65
C LEU A 169 4.22 -13.76 -5.83
N LEU A 170 4.56 -14.47 -4.75
CA LEU A 170 4.92 -15.89 -4.79
C LEU A 170 3.76 -16.77 -5.26
N ASP A 171 2.56 -16.62 -4.70
CA ASP A 171 1.43 -17.47 -5.09
C ASP A 171 0.98 -17.19 -6.54
N ARG A 172 1.32 -16.02 -7.09
CA ARG A 172 1.16 -15.69 -8.52
C ARG A 172 2.30 -16.20 -9.39
N GLU A 173 3.34 -16.78 -8.79
CA GLU A 173 4.57 -17.17 -9.47
C GLU A 173 5.15 -16.04 -10.32
N ILE A 174 5.02 -14.80 -9.84
CA ILE A 174 5.42 -13.57 -10.55
C ILE A 174 4.89 -13.48 -12.00
N LYS A 175 3.79 -14.17 -12.32
CA LYS A 175 3.17 -14.14 -13.65
C LYS A 175 2.67 -12.73 -13.94
N ARG A 176 3.25 -12.10 -14.97
CA ARG A 176 2.98 -10.70 -15.33
C ARG A 176 1.49 -10.43 -15.56
N GLU A 177 0.77 -11.35 -16.20
CA GLU A 177 -0.62 -11.16 -16.61
C GLU A 177 -1.54 -11.04 -15.40
N GLN A 178 -1.27 -11.82 -14.36
CA GLN A 178 -2.04 -11.81 -13.11
C GLN A 178 -1.59 -10.69 -12.18
N THR A 179 -0.29 -10.42 -12.13
CA THR A 179 0.30 -9.51 -11.16
C THR A 179 0.12 -8.05 -11.56
N VAL A 180 0.47 -7.68 -12.81
CA VAL A 180 0.34 -6.30 -13.32
C VAL A 180 -1.11 -5.84 -13.28
N ARG A 181 -2.06 -6.73 -13.61
CA ARG A 181 -3.49 -6.41 -13.54
C ARG A 181 -3.91 -5.99 -12.12
N VAL A 182 -3.52 -6.76 -11.11
CA VAL A 182 -3.89 -6.44 -9.72
C VAL A 182 -3.15 -5.20 -9.22
N ILE A 183 -1.88 -5.00 -9.62
CA ILE A 183 -1.15 -3.78 -9.30
C ILE A 183 -1.87 -2.55 -9.86
N GLY A 184 -2.23 -2.59 -11.14
CA GLY A 184 -2.98 -1.51 -11.78
C GLY A 184 -4.30 -1.22 -11.09
N GLN A 185 -5.13 -2.24 -10.88
CA GLN A 185 -6.48 -2.08 -10.32
C GLN A 185 -6.47 -1.65 -8.85
N VAL A 186 -5.64 -2.28 -8.01
CA VAL A 186 -5.71 -2.10 -6.55
C VAL A 186 -4.88 -0.91 -6.07
N PHE A 187 -3.69 -0.67 -6.65
CA PHE A 187 -2.80 0.39 -6.17
C PHE A 187 -2.87 1.66 -7.01
N LEU A 188 -3.18 1.54 -8.31
CA LEU A 188 -3.15 2.68 -9.24
C LEU A 188 -4.53 3.13 -9.70
N GLY A 189 -5.59 2.38 -9.37
CA GLY A 189 -6.95 2.65 -9.86
C GLY A 189 -7.10 2.55 -11.39
N ARG A 190 -6.19 1.85 -12.08
CA ARG A 190 -6.18 1.71 -13.53
C ARG A 190 -6.31 0.25 -13.95
N ASP A 191 -7.38 -0.07 -14.68
CA ASP A 191 -7.49 -1.37 -15.34
C ASP A 191 -6.70 -1.37 -16.66
N LEU A 192 -5.49 -1.93 -16.62
CA LEU A 192 -4.58 -2.02 -17.77
C LEU A 192 -4.72 -3.34 -18.54
N GLN A 193 -5.80 -4.11 -18.34
CA GLN A 193 -5.93 -5.43 -18.99
C GLN A 193 -5.99 -5.31 -20.52
N CYS A 194 -6.72 -4.33 -21.08
CA CYS A 194 -6.73 -4.09 -22.52
C CYS A 194 -5.36 -3.64 -23.04
N ALA A 195 -4.69 -2.78 -22.26
CA ALA A 195 -3.33 -2.27 -22.49
C ALA A 195 -2.27 -3.38 -22.55
N GLN A 196 -2.61 -4.65 -22.28
CA GLN A 196 -1.70 -5.76 -22.53
C GLN A 196 -1.40 -5.95 -24.02
N CYS A 197 -2.39 -5.75 -24.89
CA CYS A 197 -2.29 -6.09 -26.31
C CYS A 197 -2.35 -4.86 -27.24
N HIS A 198 -2.99 -3.78 -26.79
CA HIS A 198 -3.18 -2.54 -27.54
C HIS A 198 -3.57 -1.43 -26.56
N ASP A 199 -3.44 -0.16 -26.95
CA ASP A 199 -3.96 0.96 -26.15
C ASP A 199 -5.45 0.80 -25.85
N HIS A 200 -5.90 1.24 -24.68
CA HIS A 200 -7.28 1.04 -24.25
C HIS A 200 -8.26 1.72 -25.23
N PRO A 201 -9.28 1.00 -25.74
CA PRO A 201 -10.07 1.47 -26.88
C PRO A 201 -11.02 2.62 -26.55
N GLN A 202 -11.30 2.84 -25.26
CA GLN A 202 -12.25 3.85 -24.77
C GLN A 202 -11.64 4.88 -23.82
N ILE A 203 -10.40 4.67 -23.38
CA ILE A 203 -9.74 5.48 -22.35
C ILE A 203 -8.42 5.93 -22.96
N ASP A 204 -8.36 7.20 -23.32
CA ASP A 204 -7.33 7.80 -24.16
C ASP A 204 -5.98 7.99 -23.48
N ASP A 205 -5.88 7.78 -22.16
CA ASP A 205 -4.64 7.86 -21.39
C ASP A 205 -4.14 6.51 -20.87
N TYR A 206 -4.71 5.39 -21.34
CA TYR A 206 -4.32 4.03 -20.97
C TYR A 206 -3.57 3.36 -22.12
N PHE A 207 -2.27 3.64 -22.21
CA PHE A 207 -1.41 3.11 -23.27
C PHE A 207 -0.82 1.73 -22.95
N GLN A 208 -0.48 0.96 -23.99
CA GLN A 208 0.19 -0.32 -23.91
C GLN A 208 1.53 -0.21 -23.18
N GLN A 209 2.27 0.88 -23.39
CA GLN A 209 3.49 1.19 -22.65
C GLN A 209 3.30 1.25 -21.12
N HIS A 210 2.10 1.61 -20.62
CA HIS A 210 1.84 1.63 -19.17
C HIS A 210 1.79 0.22 -18.59
N TYR A 211 1.15 -0.73 -19.29
CA TYR A 211 1.14 -2.12 -18.88
C TYR A 211 2.56 -2.70 -18.89
N TYR A 212 3.30 -2.48 -19.98
CA TYR A 212 4.64 -3.05 -20.14
C TYR A 212 5.68 -2.40 -19.24
N GLY A 213 5.51 -1.13 -18.90
CA GLY A 213 6.33 -0.44 -17.89
C GLY A 213 6.23 -1.09 -16.51
N LEU A 214 5.02 -1.48 -16.10
CA LEU A 214 4.82 -2.26 -14.87
C LEU A 214 5.34 -3.69 -15.01
N ALA A 215 5.13 -4.33 -16.17
CA ALA A 215 5.62 -5.68 -16.43
C ALA A 215 7.15 -5.78 -16.39
N ALA A 216 7.86 -4.71 -16.74
CA ALA A 216 9.32 -4.66 -16.71
C ALA A 216 9.90 -4.80 -15.29
N PHE A 217 9.20 -4.33 -14.24
CA PHE A 217 9.61 -4.63 -12.86
C PHE A 217 9.63 -6.13 -12.57
N LEU A 218 8.63 -6.87 -13.06
CA LEU A 218 8.49 -8.32 -12.82
C LEU A 218 9.37 -9.17 -13.73
N LYS A 219 9.72 -8.65 -14.92
CA LYS A 219 10.53 -9.39 -15.91
C LYS A 219 11.91 -9.77 -15.37
N ARG A 220 12.45 -8.95 -14.45
CA ARG A 220 13.74 -9.15 -13.77
C ARG A 220 13.68 -10.24 -12.72
N SER A 221 12.50 -10.49 -12.16
CA SER A 221 12.32 -11.46 -11.10
C SER A 221 12.23 -12.89 -11.64
N TYR A 222 12.69 -13.86 -10.84
CA TYR A 222 12.54 -15.29 -11.09
C TYR A 222 12.29 -16.05 -9.78
N LEU A 223 11.64 -17.20 -9.87
CA LEU A 223 11.48 -18.08 -8.71
C LEU A 223 12.78 -18.85 -8.45
N PHE A 224 13.29 -18.74 -7.24
CA PHE A 224 14.40 -19.51 -6.74
C PHE A 224 13.89 -20.59 -5.79
N THR A 225 14.35 -21.84 -5.98
CA THR A 225 14.09 -22.93 -5.03
C THR A 225 15.39 -23.28 -4.33
N ASP A 226 15.43 -23.07 -3.03
CA ASP A 226 16.59 -23.41 -2.23
C ASP A 226 16.85 -24.93 -2.28
N PRO A 227 18.07 -25.38 -2.62
CA PRO A 227 18.34 -26.79 -2.85
C PRO A 227 18.27 -27.64 -1.58
N GLN A 228 18.45 -27.05 -0.40
CA GLN A 228 18.47 -27.75 0.88
C GLN A 228 17.09 -27.79 1.54
N SER A 229 16.51 -26.61 1.77
CA SER A 229 15.23 -26.42 2.44
C SER A 229 14.01 -26.63 1.53
N LYS A 230 14.21 -26.59 0.20
CA LYS A 230 13.14 -26.58 -0.81
C LYS A 230 12.19 -25.37 -0.70
N ALA A 231 12.54 -24.37 0.10
CA ALA A 231 11.78 -23.13 0.19
C ALA A 231 11.87 -22.38 -1.14
N VAL A 232 10.72 -21.87 -1.59
CA VAL A 232 10.65 -21.01 -2.78
C VAL A 232 10.68 -19.55 -2.35
N SER A 233 11.53 -18.76 -2.99
CA SER A 233 11.65 -17.31 -2.87
C SER A 233 11.75 -16.66 -4.25
N ILE A 234 11.80 -15.34 -4.29
CA ILE A 234 12.03 -14.55 -5.49
C ILE A 234 13.50 -14.10 -5.50
N GLY A 235 14.15 -14.19 -6.65
CA GLY A 235 15.44 -13.55 -6.92
C GLY A 235 15.32 -12.63 -8.13
N ASP A 236 16.27 -11.73 -8.32
CA ASP A 236 16.28 -10.76 -9.41
C ASP A 236 17.51 -10.89 -10.30
N LYS A 237 17.35 -10.50 -11.57
CA LYS A 237 18.40 -10.37 -12.57
C LYS A 237 18.69 -8.90 -12.84
N ILE A 238 19.89 -8.63 -13.34
CA ILE A 238 20.36 -7.28 -13.66
C ILE A 238 19.62 -6.72 -14.88
N GLU A 239 19.27 -7.57 -15.86
CA GLU A 239 18.60 -7.16 -17.09
C GLU A 239 17.11 -7.54 -17.09
N GLY A 240 16.26 -6.69 -17.70
CA GLY A 240 14.84 -7.00 -17.83
C GLY A 240 14.01 -6.10 -18.72
N ASP A 241 14.63 -5.47 -19.73
CA ASP A 241 13.94 -4.70 -20.74
C ASP A 241 12.78 -5.50 -21.34
N VAL A 242 11.65 -4.84 -21.56
CA VAL A 242 10.49 -5.47 -22.15
C VAL A 242 10.19 -4.87 -23.50
N THR A 243 10.14 -5.72 -24.52
CA THR A 243 9.60 -5.38 -25.84
C THR A 243 8.16 -5.86 -25.95
N PHE A 244 7.37 -5.16 -26.75
CA PHE A 244 5.99 -5.49 -27.01
C PHE A 244 5.58 -5.09 -28.41
N THR A 245 4.51 -5.69 -28.90
CA THR A 245 3.93 -5.38 -30.21
C THR A 245 2.43 -5.18 -30.05
N SER A 246 1.91 -4.11 -30.64
CA SER A 246 0.46 -3.85 -30.69
C SER A 246 -0.20 -4.86 -31.62
N VAL A 247 -1.22 -5.56 -31.15
CA VAL A 247 -1.96 -6.54 -31.99
C VAL A 247 -2.89 -5.87 -33.00
N PHE A 248 -3.13 -4.56 -32.88
CA PHE A 248 -3.99 -3.80 -33.79
C PHE A 248 -3.19 -2.98 -34.82
N THR A 249 -2.07 -2.38 -34.42
CA THR A 249 -1.25 -1.54 -35.30
C THR A 249 -0.02 -2.27 -35.83
N GLY A 250 0.43 -3.33 -35.17
CA GLY A 250 1.68 -4.01 -35.48
C GLY A 250 2.93 -3.24 -35.03
N GLU A 251 2.77 -2.08 -34.40
CA GLU A 251 3.88 -1.26 -33.93
C GLU A 251 4.60 -1.94 -32.77
N GLU A 252 5.93 -1.89 -32.82
CA GLU A 252 6.80 -2.41 -31.78
C GLU A 252 7.18 -1.29 -30.80
N GLY A 253 7.21 -1.63 -29.52
CA GLY A 253 7.66 -0.78 -28.45
C GLY A 253 8.68 -1.49 -27.57
N LYS A 254 9.51 -0.69 -26.90
CA LYS A 254 10.44 -1.15 -25.86
C LYS A 254 10.31 -0.20 -24.67
N THR A 255 10.33 -0.76 -23.46
CA THR A 255 10.27 0.03 -22.22
C THR A 255 11.13 -0.60 -21.14
N GLN A 256 11.73 0.28 -20.34
CA GLN A 256 12.28 -0.06 -19.02
C GLN A 256 11.18 -0.03 -17.94
N PRO A 257 11.47 -0.44 -16.69
CA PRO A 257 10.55 -0.23 -15.59
C PRO A 257 10.12 1.22 -15.48
N ARG A 258 8.81 1.44 -15.46
CA ARG A 258 8.21 2.77 -15.30
C ARG A 258 6.83 2.67 -14.70
N MET A 259 6.47 3.69 -13.94
CA MET A 259 5.15 3.81 -13.34
C MET A 259 4.30 4.76 -14.19
N LEU A 260 3.39 4.19 -14.99
CA LEU A 260 2.48 4.93 -15.86
C LEU A 260 3.25 5.96 -16.74
N ALA A 261 2.86 7.23 -16.68
CA ALA A 261 3.46 8.31 -17.45
C ALA A 261 4.79 8.83 -16.88
N LEU A 262 5.25 8.35 -15.73
CA LEU A 262 6.56 8.72 -15.18
C LEU A 262 7.70 8.26 -16.09
N SER A 263 8.86 8.89 -15.92
CA SER A 263 10.09 8.54 -16.60
C SER A 263 10.49 7.10 -16.31
N GLU A 264 11.20 6.51 -17.27
CA GLU A 264 11.83 5.21 -17.10
C GLU A 264 12.87 5.24 -15.98
N LEU A 265 12.90 4.17 -15.20
CA LEU A 265 13.93 3.91 -14.22
C LEU A 265 15.10 3.24 -14.93
N SER A 266 16.19 3.98 -15.07
CA SER A 266 17.45 3.43 -15.58
C SER A 266 18.05 2.46 -14.57
N ASP A 267 18.74 1.45 -15.07
CA ASP A 267 19.52 0.57 -14.22
C ASP A 267 20.63 1.35 -13.50
N PRO A 268 20.93 0.99 -12.25
CA PRO A 268 22.11 1.51 -11.59
C PRO A 268 23.35 1.19 -12.45
N PRO A 269 24.35 2.09 -12.50
CA PRO A 269 25.58 1.80 -13.22
C PRO A 269 26.16 0.47 -12.71
N ALA A 270 26.65 -0.35 -13.64
CA ALA A 270 27.34 -1.60 -13.32
C ALA A 270 28.70 -1.29 -12.68
N ASP A 271 28.70 -0.85 -11.43
CA ASP A 271 29.92 -0.75 -10.64
C ASP A 271 30.29 -2.17 -10.21
N LYS A 272 31.51 -2.61 -10.58
CA LYS A 272 32.19 -3.90 -10.31
C LYS A 272 31.32 -5.06 -9.82
N GLU A 273 31.33 -6.15 -10.59
CA GLU A 273 30.64 -7.39 -10.26
C GLU A 273 30.72 -7.73 -8.76
N PRO A 274 29.59 -7.86 -8.06
CA PRO A 274 29.54 -8.04 -6.61
C PRO A 274 30.14 -9.39 -6.12
N TYR A 275 30.68 -10.19 -7.04
CA TYR A 275 31.26 -11.51 -6.81
C TYR A 275 32.71 -11.66 -7.31
N GLU A 276 33.35 -10.59 -7.77
CA GLU A 276 34.82 -10.59 -7.95
C GLU A 276 35.50 -10.40 -6.58
N THR A 277 35.68 -11.51 -5.85
CA THR A 277 36.62 -11.60 -4.72
C THR A 277 37.80 -12.48 -5.07
#